data_AF-A0A165G959-F1
#
_entry.id   AF-A0A165G959-F1
#
_cell.length_a   1.000
_cell.length_b   1.000
_cell.length_c   1.000
_cell.angle_alpha   90.00
_cell.angle_beta   90.00
_cell.angle_gamma   90.00
#
_symmetry.space_group_name_H-M   'P 1'
#
loop_
_entity.id
_entity.type
_entity.pdbx_description
1 polymer ?
#
loop_
_entity_poly.entity_id
_entity_poly.type
_entity_poly.pdbx_seq_one_letter_code
_entity_poly.pdbx_strand_id
1 'polypeptide(L)'
;LRWRDIPWPMVAPPSKSEDLVNGAIANFVLSPTHSQSKSPKERIREALLRWHPDRFESRWLPKCAEKDREEIKTGVGFVVRCLNELM
;
A
#
# COMPACT_ATOMS: atom_id res chain seq x y z
N LEU A 1 -16.15 -0.17 -1.24
CA LEU A 1 -14.85 -0.44 -1.88
C LEU A 1 -14.57 -1.93 -1.82
N ARG A 2 -14.18 -2.52 -2.94
CA ARG A 2 -13.70 -3.90 -3.04
C ARG A 2 -12.19 -3.91 -3.10
N TRP A 3 -11.57 -5.09 -3.04
CA TRP A 3 -10.12 -5.25 -3.21
C TRP A 3 -9.53 -4.43 -4.37
N ARG A 4 -10.15 -4.53 -5.55
CA ARG A 4 -9.72 -3.87 -6.79
C ARG A 4 -9.90 -2.35 -6.79
N ASP A 5 -10.69 -1.80 -5.87
CA ASP A 5 -10.92 -0.36 -5.75
C ASP A 5 -9.84 0.31 -4.88
N ILE A 6 -9.03 -0.48 -4.16
CA ILE A 6 -7.94 0.04 -3.35
C ILE A 6 -6.77 0.41 -4.27
N PRO A 7 -6.24 1.64 -4.20
CA PRO A 7 -5.13 2.08 -5.03
C PRO A 7 -3.82 1.54 -4.47
N TRP A 8 -3.62 0.22 -4.55
CA TRP A 8 -2.39 -0.45 -4.14
C TRP A 8 -1.16 0.22 -4.75
N PRO A 9 -0.03 0.31 -4.05
CA PRO A 9 1.15 1.03 -4.52
C PRO A 9 1.91 0.20 -5.56
N MET A 10 1.24 -0.15 -6.65
CA MET A 10 1.74 -0.92 -7.78
C MET A 10 1.16 -0.31 -9.06
N VAL A 11 1.93 -0.34 -10.15
CA VAL A 11 1.46 0.15 -11.46
C VAL A 11 0.37 -0.76 -12.02
N ALA A 12 0.57 -2.06 -11.90
CA ALA A 12 -0.44 -3.07 -12.22
C ALA A 12 -1.19 -3.44 -10.92
N PRO A 13 -2.51 -3.24 -10.84
CA PRO A 13 -3.28 -3.58 -9.65
C PRO A 13 -3.22 -5.10 -9.37
N PRO A 14 -2.93 -5.53 -8.13
CA PRO A 14 -2.93 -6.94 -7.75
C PRO A 14 -4.34 -7.51 -7.81
N SER A 15 -4.49 -8.79 -8.15
CA SER A 15 -5.81 -9.46 -8.14
C SER A 15 -6.19 -9.96 -6.75
N LYS A 16 -5.19 -10.23 -5.91
CA LYS A 16 -5.30 -10.70 -4.52
C LYS A 16 -4.07 -10.30 -3.70
N SER A 17 -4.10 -10.49 -2.39
CA SER A 17 -3.04 -10.03 -1.49
C SER A 17 -1.68 -10.66 -1.74
N GLU A 18 -1.62 -11.91 -2.19
CA GLU A 18 -0.33 -12.55 -2.47
C GLU A 18 0.37 -12.01 -3.72
N ASP A 19 -0.34 -11.27 -4.57
CA ASP A 19 0.24 -10.61 -5.74
C ASP A 19 1.00 -9.32 -5.36
N LEU A 20 0.93 -8.88 -4.09
CA LEU A 20 1.68 -7.74 -3.57
C LEU A 20 3.16 -8.10 -3.42
N VAL A 21 3.93 -7.88 -4.48
CA VAL A 21 5.36 -8.18 -4.52
C VAL A 21 6.21 -6.98 -4.10
N ASN A 22 7.17 -7.21 -3.19
CA ASN A 22 8.09 -6.18 -2.67
C ASN A 22 8.73 -5.32 -3.76
N GLY A 23 9.26 -5.94 -4.82
CA GLY A 23 9.93 -5.22 -5.92
C GLY A 23 8.98 -4.28 -6.68
N ALA A 24 7.71 -4.68 -6.88
CA ALA A 24 6.73 -3.83 -7.55
C ALA A 24 6.34 -2.62 -6.71
N ILE A 25 6.17 -2.83 -5.39
CA ILE A 25 5.88 -1.77 -4.42
C ILE A 25 7.06 -0.79 -4.32
N ALA A 26 8.28 -1.31 -4.19
CA ALA A 26 9.49 -0.50 -4.15
C ALA A 26 9.64 0.36 -5.41
N ASN A 27 9.49 -0.25 -6.59
CA ASN A 27 9.58 0.47 -7.86
C ASN A 27 8.53 1.57 -7.99
N PHE A 28 7.31 1.33 -7.50
CA PHE A 28 6.25 2.33 -7.52
C PHE A 28 6.58 3.52 -6.60
N VAL A 29 6.92 3.24 -5.33
CA VAL A 29 7.13 4.28 -4.31
C VAL A 29 8.41 5.09 -4.57
N LEU A 30 9.46 4.41 -5.03
CA LEU A 30 10.78 4.99 -5.30
C LEU A 30 10.97 5.44 -6.75
N SER A 31 9.92 5.35 -7.58
CA SER A 31 9.98 5.81 -8.97
C SER A 31 10.55 7.23 -9.08
N PRO A 32 11.49 7.49 -10.00
CA PRO A 32 12.06 8.83 -10.19
C PRO A 32 11.04 9.86 -10.68
N THR A 33 9.87 9.43 -11.16
CA THR A 33 8.78 10.32 -11.59
C THR A 33 7.75 10.60 -10.49
N HIS A 34 7.78 9.86 -9.38
CA HIS A 34 6.87 10.04 -8.25
C HIS A 34 7.46 11.03 -7.24
N SER A 35 6.72 12.07 -6.85
CA SER A 35 7.11 12.98 -5.75
C SER A 35 8.53 13.52 -5.87
N GLN A 36 8.89 14.06 -7.04
CA GLN A 36 10.25 14.45 -7.43
C GLN A 36 10.96 15.39 -6.46
N SER A 37 10.21 16.23 -5.73
CA SER A 37 10.73 17.14 -4.71
C SER A 37 11.14 16.45 -3.40
N LYS A 38 10.86 15.16 -3.22
CA LYS A 38 11.11 14.41 -1.99
C LYS A 38 12.22 13.39 -2.18
N SER A 39 13.04 13.21 -1.16
CA SER A 39 14.03 12.14 -1.10
C SER A 39 13.35 10.76 -1.06
N PRO A 40 14.04 9.68 -1.49
CA PRO A 40 13.56 8.31 -1.34
C PRO A 40 13.05 7.98 0.07
N LYS A 41 13.79 8.43 1.10
CA LYS A 41 13.46 8.19 2.50
C LYS A 41 12.17 8.91 2.94
N GLU A 42 11.94 10.13 2.47
CA GLU A 42 10.69 10.86 2.73
C GLU A 42 9.49 10.19 2.06
N ARG A 43 9.65 9.71 0.81
CA ARG A 43 8.59 8.99 0.09
C ARG A 43 8.19 7.71 0.82
N ILE A 44 9.15 6.94 1.33
CA ILE A 44 8.89 5.74 2.14
C ILE A 44 8.14 6.09 3.42
N ARG A 45 8.61 7.11 4.17
CA ARG A 45 7.93 7.53 5.41
C ARG A 45 6.50 7.99 5.17
N GLU A 46 6.26 8.76 4.12
CA GLU A 46 4.89 9.18 3.78
C GLU A 46 4.00 8.02 3.35
N ALA A 47 4.56 7.06 2.61
CA ALA A 47 3.85 5.83 2.26
C ALA A 47 3.49 5.05 3.53
N LEU A 48 4.41 4.89 4.49
CA LEU A 48 4.13 4.24 5.77
C LEU A 48 3.02 4.93 6.54
N LEU A 49 3.02 6.27 6.59
CA LEU A 49 1.93 7.03 7.23
C LEU A 49 0.58 6.84 6.54
N ARG A 50 0.58 6.72 5.21
CA ARG A 50 -0.63 6.50 4.41
C ARG A 50 -1.19 5.09 4.56
N TRP A 51 -0.32 4.09 4.60
CA TRP A 51 -0.66 2.68 4.65
C TRP A 51 -0.67 2.11 6.06
N HIS A 52 -0.39 2.92 7.09
CA HIS A 52 -0.41 2.47 8.48
C HIS A 52 -1.74 1.77 8.81
N PRO A 53 -1.72 0.54 9.37
CA PRO A 53 -2.95 -0.26 9.55
C PRO A 53 -4.00 0.48 10.34
N ASP A 54 -3.65 1.07 11.49
CA ASP A 54 -4.61 1.82 12.32
C ASP A 54 -5.30 2.98 11.57
N ARG A 55 -4.54 3.76 10.79
CA ARG A 55 -5.11 4.87 10.01
C ARG A 55 -5.94 4.39 8.83
N PHE A 56 -5.48 3.33 8.15
CA PHE A 56 -6.19 2.79 7.01
C PHE A 56 -7.49 2.12 7.45
N GLU A 57 -7.41 1.27 8.48
CA GLU A 57 -8.52 0.51 9.00
C GLU A 57 -9.60 1.41 9.59
N SER A 58 -9.23 2.38 10.42
CA SER A 58 -10.22 3.32 10.99
C SER A 58 -10.96 4.14 9.92
N ARG A 59 -10.28 4.52 8.83
CA ARG A 59 -10.84 5.43 7.80
C ARG A 59 -11.54 4.74 6.64
N TRP A 60 -10.97 3.62 6.15
CA TRP A 60 -11.35 3.02 4.87
C TRP A 60 -12.02 1.66 5.03
N LEU A 61 -11.61 0.84 5.99
CA LEU A 61 -12.14 -0.51 6.14
C LEU A 61 -13.67 -0.56 6.39
N PRO A 62 -14.29 0.35 7.17
CA PRO A 62 -15.75 0.43 7.28
C PRO A 62 -16.45 0.65 5.94
N LYS A 63 -15.78 1.29 4.97
CA LYS A 63 -16.29 1.56 3.62
C LYS A 63 -16.02 0.42 2.65
N CYS A 64 -15.27 -0.60 3.07
CA CYS A 64 -14.99 -1.79 2.27
C CYS A 64 -16.11 -2.82 2.40
N ALA A 65 -16.36 -3.54 1.31
CA ALA A 65 -17.27 -4.69 1.31
C ALA A 65 -16.80 -5.71 2.34
N GLU A 66 -17.70 -6.20 3.18
CA GLU A 66 -17.36 -7.04 4.33
C GLU A 66 -16.53 -8.27 3.94
N LYS A 67 -16.92 -8.93 2.84
CA LYS A 67 -16.22 -10.09 2.27
C LYS A 67 -14.76 -9.82 1.86
N ASP A 68 -14.41 -8.58 1.56
CA ASP A 68 -13.07 -8.19 1.10
C ASP A 68 -12.24 -7.59 2.24
N ARG A 69 -12.80 -7.37 3.43
CA ARG A 69 -12.12 -6.65 4.53
C ARG A 69 -10.87 -7.37 5.02
N GLU A 70 -10.96 -8.68 5.25
CA GLU A 70 -9.82 -9.46 5.74
C GLU A 70 -8.68 -9.53 4.71
N GLU A 71 -9.03 -9.68 3.44
CA GLU A 71 -8.07 -9.65 2.34
C GLU A 71 -7.38 -8.27 2.27
N ILE A 72 -8.16 -7.18 2.34
CA ILE A 72 -7.63 -5.81 2.33
C ILE A 72 -6.71 -5.56 3.53
N LYS A 73 -7.07 -5.98 4.75
CA LYS A 73 -6.18 -5.87 5.92
C LYS A 73 -4.86 -6.58 5.69
N THR A 74 -4.93 -7.81 5.19
CA THR A 74 -3.75 -8.62 4.86
C THR A 74 -2.86 -7.89 3.86
N GLY A 75 -3.45 -7.35 2.79
CA GLY A 75 -2.72 -6.56 1.79
C GLY A 75 -2.08 -5.28 2.36
N VAL A 76 -2.78 -4.56 3.23
CA VAL A 76 -2.23 -3.38 3.93
C VAL A 76 -1.02 -3.77 4.78
N GLY A 77 -1.12 -4.89 5.51
CA GLY A 77 -0.01 -5.45 6.28
C GLY A 77 1.22 -5.76 5.42
N PHE A 78 1.02 -6.38 4.24
CA PHE A 78 2.09 -6.64 3.28
C PHE A 78 2.77 -5.36 2.80
N VAL A 79 1.99 -4.34 2.42
CA VAL A 79 2.53 -3.05 1.98
C VAL A 79 3.38 -2.42 3.07
N VAL A 80 2.89 -2.37 4.31
CA VAL A 80 3.63 -1.77 5.44
C VAL A 80 4.93 -2.52 5.72
N ARG A 81 4.89 -3.86 5.69
CA ARG A 81 6.09 -4.69 5.84
C ARG A 81 7.12 -4.37 4.76
N CYS A 82 6.71 -4.35 3.49
CA CYS A 82 7.59 -4.01 2.37
C CYS A 82 8.24 -2.63 2.57
N LEU A 83 7.44 -1.63 2.93
CA LEU A 83 7.95 -0.27 3.14
C LEU A 83 8.94 -0.17 4.31
N ASN A 84 8.75 -0.95 5.38
CA ASN A 84 9.70 -1.01 6.50
C ASN A 84 11.01 -1.70 6.09
N GLU A 85 10.97 -2.72 5.24
CA GLU A 85 12.17 -3.39 4.70
C GLU A 85 13.01 -2.46 3.79
N LEU A 86 12.41 -1.39 3.25
CA LEU A 86 13.09 -0.39 2.41
C LEU A 86 13.70 0.78 3.19
N MET A 87 13.45 0.88 4.51
CA MET A 87 13.83 2.04 5.33
C MET A 87 15.31 2.08 5.71
#